data_AF-A0ABD1CQS8-F1
#
_entry.id   AF-A0ABD1CQS8-F1
#
_cell.length_a   1.000
_cell.length_b   1.000
_cell.length_c   1.000
_cell.angle_alpha   90.00
_cell.angle_beta   90.00
_cell.angle_gamma   90.00
#
_symmetry.space_group_name_H-M   'P 1'
#
loop_
_entity.id
_entity.type
_entity.pdbx_description
1 polymer ?
#
loop_
_entity_poly.entity_id
_entity_poly.type
_entity_poly.pdbx_seq_one_letter_code
_entity_poly.pdbx_strand_id
1 'polypeptide(L)' 'MGDGDGTVNRRSLEACQYWNGQQKQPVHLQEFPGADHMQILANLAVMDRIVKVLLFE' A
#
# COMPACT_ATOMS: atom_id res chain seq x y z
N MET A 1 10.45 3.97 18.20
CA MET A 1 9.41 3.78 17.16
C MET A 1 9.93 2.75 16.17
N GLY A 2 9.08 1.83 15.74
CA GLY A 2 9.42 0.83 14.72
C GLY A 2 9.07 1.31 13.32
N ASP A 3 9.49 0.57 12.31
CA ASP A 3 9.14 0.81 10.92
C ASP A 3 7.63 0.60 10.68
N GLY A 4 7.00 1.50 9.92
CA GLY A 4 5.55 1.58 9.75
C GLY A 4 5.07 2.96 9.29
N ASP A 5 3.76 3.18 9.32
CA ASP A 5 3.11 4.43 8.88
C ASP A 5 2.80 5.40 10.04
N GLY A 6 3.43 5.20 11.20
CA GLY A 6 3.15 5.95 12.44
C GLY A 6 2.05 5.34 13.33
N THR A 7 1.22 4.42 12.81
CA THR A 7 0.18 3.70 13.58
C THR A 7 0.32 2.18 13.44
N VAL A 8 0.43 1.70 12.21
CA VAL A 8 0.53 0.29 11.83
C VAL A 8 1.99 -0.02 11.50
N ASN A 9 2.51 -1.12 12.05
CA ASN A 9 3.88 -1.56 11.80
C ASN A 9 4.04 -2.15 10.38
N ARG A 10 5.25 -2.09 9.83
CA ARG A 10 5.56 -2.56 8.47
C ARG A 10 5.18 -4.04 8.24
N ARG A 11 5.44 -4.92 9.21
CA ARG A 11 5.08 -6.35 9.09
C ARG A 11 3.58 -6.54 8.83
N SER A 12 2.74 -5.74 9.49
CA SER A 12 1.29 -5.76 9.27
C SER A 12 0.91 -5.19 7.89
N LEU A 13 1.56 -4.11 7.44
CA LEU A 13 1.31 -3.50 6.12
C LEU A 13 1.69 -4.43 4.96
N GLU A 14 2.76 -5.21 5.11
CA GLU A 14 3.26 -6.11 4.08
C GLU A 14 2.53 -7.46 4.02
N ALA A 15 1.55 -7.72 4.89
CA ALA A 15 0.90 -9.04 4.99
C ALA A 15 0.21 -9.51 3.69
N CYS A 16 -0.20 -8.57 2.82
CA CYS A 16 -0.80 -8.89 1.52
C CYS A 16 0.15 -9.68 0.59
N GLN A 17 1.48 -9.56 0.74
CA GLN A 17 2.45 -10.29 -0.08
C GLN A 17 2.31 -11.82 0.07
N TYR A 18 1.82 -12.29 1.23
CA TYR A 18 1.62 -13.71 1.49
C TYR A 18 0.49 -14.32 0.67
N TRP A 19 -0.43 -13.49 0.15
CA TRP A 19 -1.50 -13.97 -0.72
C TRP A 19 -1.03 -14.26 -2.15
N ASN A 20 0.22 -13.91 -2.48
CA ASN A 20 0.79 -14.29 -3.76
C ASN A 20 0.82 -15.82 -3.89
N GLY A 21 0.24 -16.35 -4.97
CA GLY A 21 0.09 -17.79 -5.19
C GLY A 21 -1.04 -18.47 -4.40
N GLN A 22 -1.77 -17.75 -3.53
CA GLN A 22 -2.96 -18.28 -2.84
C GLN A 22 -4.27 -18.05 -3.63
N GLN A 23 -4.19 -17.35 -4.76
CA GLN A 23 -5.30 -17.04 -5.64
C GLN A 23 -4.85 -17.00 -7.11
N LYS A 24 -5.81 -17.07 -8.05
CA LYS A 24 -5.53 -17.05 -9.49
C LYS A 24 -5.10 -15.67 -9.99
N GLN A 25 -5.64 -14.62 -9.38
CA GLN A 25 -5.44 -13.23 -9.75
C GLN A 25 -4.12 -12.71 -9.15
N PRO A 26 -3.39 -11.83 -9.85
CA PRO A 26 -2.16 -11.25 -9.33
C PRO A 26 -2.41 -10.41 -8.07
N VAL A 27 -1.41 -10.37 -7.19
CA VAL A 27 -1.37 -9.48 -6.02
C VAL A 27 -0.26 -8.47 -6.25
N HIS A 28 -0.60 -7.18 -6.23
CA HIS A 28 0.36 -6.09 -6.44
C HIS A 28 0.65 -5.39 -5.11
N LEU A 29 1.93 -5.31 -4.75
CA LEU A 29 2.42 -4.55 -3.60
C LEU A 29 2.99 -3.20 -4.08
N GLN A 30 2.60 -2.12 -3.43
CA GLN A 30 3.11 -0.77 -3.69
C GLN A 30 3.43 -0.10 -2.36
N GLU A 31 4.71 0.22 -2.17
CA GLU A 31 5.16 1.01 -1.01
C GLU A 31 4.99 2.50 -1.27
N PHE A 32 4.68 3.26 -0.21
CA PHE A 32 4.63 4.72 -0.20
C PHE A 32 5.52 5.26 0.94
N PRO A 33 6.83 5.42 0.71
CA PRO A 33 7.75 5.87 1.74
C PRO A 33 7.35 7.23 2.33
N GLY A 34 7.30 7.33 3.65
CA GLY A 34 6.93 8.56 4.37
C GLY A 34 5.43 8.88 4.36
N ALA A 35 4.57 8.00 3.85
CA ALA A 35 3.12 8.17 3.99
C ALA A 35 2.70 7.87 5.44
N ASP A 36 2.24 8.91 6.13
CA ASP A 36 1.65 8.80 7.48
C ASP A 36 0.22 8.25 7.43
N HIS A 37 -0.14 7.46 8.44
CA HIS A 37 -1.43 6.80 8.57
C HIS A 37 -2.62 7.76 8.41
N MET A 38 -2.55 8.94 9.01
CA MET A 38 -3.65 9.91 9.00
C MET A 38 -3.65 10.78 7.74
N GLN A 39 -2.50 10.88 7.05
CA GLN A 39 -2.34 11.72 5.86
C GLN A 39 -2.41 10.92 4.55
N ILE A 40 -2.44 9.59 4.61
CA ILE A 40 -2.37 8.72 3.42
C ILE A 40 -3.45 9.01 2.38
N LEU A 41 -4.66 9.41 2.81
CA LEU A 41 -5.77 9.73 1.90
C LEU A 41 -5.55 11.05 1.13
N ALA A 42 -4.72 11.96 1.64
CA ALA A 42 -4.38 13.22 0.99
C ALA A 42 -3.01 13.15 0.27
N ASN A 43 -2.32 12.02 0.34
CA ASN A 43 -1.01 11.84 -0.28
C ASN A 43 -1.15 11.80 -1.82
N LEU A 44 -0.49 12.74 -2.50
CA LEU A 44 -0.57 12.87 -3.97
C LEU A 44 -0.10 11.60 -4.71
N ALA A 45 0.92 10.90 -4.20
CA ALA A 45 1.41 9.67 -4.82
C ALA A 45 0.41 8.51 -4.69
N VAL A 46 -0.30 8.45 -3.55
CA VAL A 46 -1.37 7.46 -3.32
C VAL A 46 -2.55 7.76 -4.24
N MET A 47 -2.98 9.01 -4.35
CA MET A 47 -4.05 9.40 -5.28
C MET A 47 -3.69 9.11 -6.73
N ASP A 48 -2.46 9.41 -7.16
CA ASP A 48 -1.96 9.07 -8.49
C ASP A 48 -1.98 7.56 -8.75
N ARG A 49 -1.57 6.72 -7.77
CA ARG A 49 -1.69 5.26 -7.88
C ARG A 49 -3.13 4.82 -8.05
N ILE A 50 -4.06 5.38 -7.28
CA ILE A 50 -5.49 5.03 -7.38
C ILE A 50 -6.03 5.39 -8.78
N VAL A 51 -5.72 6.59 -9.28
CA VAL A 51 -6.13 7.00 -10.64
C VAL A 51 -5.53 6.09 -11.71
N LYS A 52 -4.26 5.69 -11.55
CA LYS A 52 -3.61 4.72 -12.43
C LYS A 52 -4.35 3.38 -12.48
N VAL A 53 -4.68 2.83 -11.31
CA VAL A 53 -5.43 1.56 -11.21
C VAL A 53 -6.84 1.69 -11.81
N LEU A 54 -7.52 2.82 -11.64
CA LEU A 54 -8.91 2.96 -12.10
C LEU A 54 -9.04 3.24 -13.59
N LEU A 55 -8.06 3.91 -14.20
CA LEU A 55 -8.17 4.42 -15.57
C LEU A 55 -7.20 3.76 -16.55
N PHE A 56 -6.15 3.10 -16.08
CA PHE A 56 -5.03 2.63 -16.92
C PHE A 56 -4.56 1.19 -16.66
N GLU A 57 -5.06 0.53 -15.62
CA GLU A 57 -4.87 -0.92 -15.36
C GLU A 57 -6.20 -1.66 -15.55
#